data_AF-A0AA38C0T1-F1
#
_entry.id   AF-A0AA38C0T1-F1
#
_cell.length_a   1.000
_cell.length_b   1.000
_cell.length_c   1.000
_cell.angle_alpha   90.00
_cell.angle_beta   90.00
_cell.angle_gamma   90.00
#
_symmetry.space_group_name_H-M   'P 1'
#
loop_
_entity.id
_entity.type
_entity.pdbx_description
1 polymer ?
#
loop_
_entity_poly.entity_id
_entity_poly.type
_entity_poly.pdbx_seq_one_letter_code
_entity_poly.pdbx_strand_id
1 'polypeptide(L)'
;DNVRMKMGIWIRKLVFLVPIQIARVEKNGMVALRDGLQIPPNVSYGDIVSLANLIHFGLYDVVLNSWKGKIKVISSMGKQCSGKSYLLNHLSGYFLDVAGSRCTDGVWMTITAREEHGEGDGRCLFVLLNFKRLGNFERSEQEDMLLSVLNTVVSNLTIFNKKE
;
A
#
# COMPACT_ATOMS: atom_id res chain seq x y z
N ASP A 1 -13.36 29.90 -4.65
CA ASP A 1 -11.96 30.29 -4.94
C ASP A 1 -11.17 29.22 -5.66
N ASN A 2 -10.90 29.42 -6.96
CA ASN A 2 -10.11 28.54 -7.83
C ASN A 2 -8.69 28.26 -7.27
N VAL A 3 -8.10 29.24 -6.59
CA VAL A 3 -6.78 29.12 -5.93
C VAL A 3 -6.79 28.05 -4.83
N ARG A 4 -7.83 28.02 -3.99
CA ARG A 4 -7.96 27.01 -2.91
C ARG A 4 -8.08 25.59 -3.47
N MET A 5 -8.80 25.41 -4.58
CA MET A 5 -8.91 24.12 -5.25
C MET A 5 -7.57 23.66 -5.85
N LYS A 6 -6.85 24.55 -6.54
CA LYS A 6 -5.52 24.24 -7.10
C LYS A 6 -4.51 23.89 -6.01
N MET A 7 -4.51 24.64 -4.91
CA MET A 7 -3.66 24.36 -3.74
C MET A 7 -4.00 22.99 -3.13
N GLY A 8 -5.29 22.67 -2.95
CA GLY A 8 -5.71 21.37 -2.43
C GLY A 8 -5.25 20.20 -3.29
N ILE A 9 -5.33 20.33 -4.62
CA ILE A 9 -4.82 19.31 -5.56
C ILE A 9 -3.30 19.19 -5.44
N TRP A 10 -2.58 20.31 -5.34
CA TRP A 10 -1.13 20.31 -5.21
C TRP A 10 -0.67 19.65 -3.90
N ILE A 11 -1.28 19.98 -2.76
CA ILE A 11 -0.99 19.35 -1.46
C ILE A 11 -1.25 17.84 -1.52
N ARG A 12 -2.36 17.40 -2.12
CA ARG A 12 -2.64 15.97 -2.31
C ARG A 12 -1.53 15.28 -3.09
N LYS A 13 -1.05 15.89 -4.18
CA LYS A 13 0.06 15.33 -4.95
C LYS A 13 1.33 15.19 -4.11
N LEU A 14 1.61 16.13 -3.20
CA LEU A 14 2.74 16.00 -2.27
C LEU A 14 2.56 14.82 -1.30
N VAL A 15 1.36 14.66 -0.73
CA VAL A 15 1.05 13.54 0.15
C VAL A 15 1.29 12.20 -0.56
N PHE A 16 0.92 12.11 -1.84
CA PHE A 16 1.04 10.89 -2.63
C PHE A 16 2.50 10.49 -2.91
N LEU A 17 3.45 11.44 -2.88
CA LEU A 17 4.87 11.20 -3.16
C LEU A 17 5.60 10.37 -2.10
N VAL A 18 5.05 10.23 -0.90
CA VAL A 18 5.72 9.54 0.22
C VAL A 18 5.00 8.23 0.52
N PRO A 19 5.51 7.08 0.03
CA PRO A 19 4.96 5.79 0.40
C PRO A 19 5.06 5.53 1.89
N ILE A 20 4.07 4.82 2.42
CA ILE A 20 4.00 4.44 3.84
C ILE A 20 4.02 2.92 3.96
N GLN A 21 4.69 2.40 4.96
CA GLN A 21 4.64 0.97 5.27
C GLN A 21 3.44 0.68 6.17
N ILE A 22 2.59 -0.28 5.79
CA ILE A 22 1.31 -0.53 6.49
C ILE A 22 1.31 -1.84 7.29
N ALA A 23 2.16 -2.79 6.92
CA ALA A 23 2.29 -4.05 7.61
C ALA A 23 3.70 -4.62 7.44
N ARG A 24 4.11 -5.46 8.39
CA ARG A 24 5.29 -6.32 8.32
C ARG A 24 4.91 -7.74 8.70
N VAL A 25 5.75 -8.67 8.30
CA VAL A 25 5.67 -10.04 8.79
C VAL A 25 6.98 -10.35 9.48
N GLU A 26 6.88 -10.64 10.76
CA GLU A 26 7.99 -10.88 11.67
C GLU A 26 7.58 -12.00 12.62
N LYS A 27 8.48 -12.96 12.89
CA LYS A 27 8.24 -14.06 13.84
C LYS A 27 6.96 -14.86 13.53
N ASN A 28 6.68 -15.13 12.25
CA ASN A 28 5.46 -15.82 11.78
C ASN A 28 4.14 -15.10 12.09
N GLY A 29 4.19 -13.83 12.50
CA GLY A 29 3.02 -12.99 12.75
C GLY A 29 2.96 -11.81 11.79
N MET A 30 1.75 -11.37 11.45
CA MET A 30 1.53 -10.11 10.76
C MET A 30 1.44 -8.98 11.79
N VAL A 31 2.27 -7.96 11.62
CA VAL A 31 2.31 -6.78 12.47
C VAL A 31 1.81 -5.60 11.64
N ALA A 32 0.66 -5.04 12.00
CA ALA A 32 0.18 -3.79 11.41
C ALA A 32 1.04 -2.62 11.91
N LEU A 33 1.28 -1.65 11.02
CA LEU A 33 1.95 -0.40 11.38
C LEU A 33 0.92 0.72 11.42
N ARG A 34 1.08 1.60 12.41
CA ARG A 34 0.27 2.81 12.55
C ARG A 34 1.07 3.98 12.01
N ASP A 35 0.58 4.61 10.96
CA ASP A 35 1.24 5.76 10.33
C ASP A 35 2.69 5.47 9.90
N GLY A 36 2.98 4.21 9.51
CA GLY A 36 4.34 3.79 9.13
C GLY A 36 5.24 3.42 10.32
N LEU A 37 4.73 3.48 11.55
CA LEU A 37 5.46 3.18 12.77
C LEU A 37 4.96 1.89 13.42
N GLN A 38 5.85 1.19 14.13
CA GLN A 38 5.46 0.03 14.91
C GLN A 38 4.54 0.45 16.07
N ILE A 39 3.46 -0.30 16.24
CA ILE A 39 2.59 -0.14 17.41
C ILE A 39 3.36 -0.69 18.63
N PRO A 40 3.41 0.05 19.75
CA PRO A 40 4.09 -0.43 20.95
C PRO A 40 3.57 -1.80 21.40
N PRO A 41 4.44 -2.72 21.86
CA PRO A 41 4.06 -4.09 22.21
C PRO A 41 3.09 -4.18 23.41
N ASN A 42 2.93 -3.10 24.17
CA ASN A 42 2.06 -3.03 25.33
C ASN A 42 0.58 -2.80 24.97
N VAL A 43 0.25 -2.65 23.68
CA VAL A 43 -1.13 -2.53 23.22
C VAL A 43 -1.71 -3.93 23.07
N SER A 44 -2.55 -4.33 24.03
CA SER A 44 -3.30 -5.59 23.95
C SER A 44 -4.50 -5.41 23.01
N TYR A 45 -4.60 -6.28 22.01
CA TYR A 45 -5.71 -6.32 21.07
C TYR A 45 -6.88 -7.07 21.71
N GLY A 46 -7.70 -6.35 22.49
CA GLY A 46 -8.84 -6.94 23.20
C GLY A 46 -9.88 -7.56 22.26
N ASP A 47 -10.07 -6.98 21.06
CA ASP A 47 -10.95 -7.48 20.01
C ASP A 47 -10.57 -6.93 18.60
N ILE A 48 -11.27 -7.42 17.56
CA ILE A 48 -11.06 -7.04 16.16
C ILE A 48 -11.40 -5.56 15.92
N VAL A 49 -12.39 -5.02 16.64
CA VAL A 49 -12.82 -3.61 16.50
C VAL A 49 -11.71 -2.67 16.98
N SER A 50 -11.11 -3.00 18.12
CA SER A 50 -9.97 -2.27 18.69
C SER A 50 -8.76 -2.34 17.76
N LEU A 51 -8.52 -3.49 17.12
CA LEU A 51 -7.47 -3.61 16.11
C LEU A 51 -7.76 -2.73 14.89
N ALA A 52 -8.99 -2.73 14.37
CA ALA A 52 -9.37 -1.90 13.22
C ALA A 52 -9.16 -0.41 13.49
N ASN A 53 -9.48 0.05 14.71
CA ASN A 53 -9.29 1.44 15.14
C ASN A 53 -7.81 1.85 15.31
N LEU A 54 -6.87 0.90 15.27
CA LEU A 54 -5.44 1.19 15.33
C LEU A 54 -4.81 1.29 13.93
N ILE A 55 -5.51 0.84 12.89
CA ILE A 55 -5.02 0.88 11.52
C ILE A 55 -5.20 2.31 11.01
N HIS A 56 -4.09 3.03 10.92
CA HIS A 56 -4.02 4.38 10.39
C HIS A 56 -2.89 4.50 9.38
N PHE A 57 -3.13 5.31 8.35
CA PHE A 57 -2.22 5.53 7.24
C PHE A 57 -1.74 6.99 7.16
N GLY A 58 -1.81 7.72 8.27
CA GLY A 58 -1.38 9.10 8.40
C GLY A 58 -2.16 10.05 7.50
N LEU A 59 -1.44 10.83 6.68
CA LEU A 59 -2.07 11.77 5.75
C LEU A 59 -2.93 11.07 4.69
N TYR A 60 -2.71 9.77 4.43
CA TYR A 60 -3.59 9.01 3.55
C TYR A 60 -4.99 8.82 4.14
N ASP A 61 -5.17 8.73 5.46
CA ASP A 61 -6.50 8.64 6.07
C ASP A 61 -7.34 9.87 5.73
N VAL A 62 -6.73 11.06 5.76
CA VAL A 62 -7.40 12.32 5.40
C VAL A 62 -7.87 12.28 3.94
N VAL A 63 -7.05 11.73 3.04
CA VAL A 63 -7.41 11.63 1.62
C VAL A 63 -8.49 10.57 1.41
N LEU A 64 -8.32 9.37 1.98
CA LEU A 64 -9.24 8.25 1.86
C LEU A 64 -10.62 8.62 2.42
N ASN A 65 -10.68 9.20 3.61
CA ASN A 65 -11.94 9.59 4.27
C ASN A 65 -12.64 10.76 3.57
N SER A 66 -11.89 11.61 2.85
CA SER A 66 -12.47 12.73 2.10
C SER A 66 -12.76 12.41 0.63
N TRP A 67 -12.42 11.21 0.16
CA TRP A 67 -12.62 10.80 -1.23
C TRP A 67 -14.06 10.36 -1.47
N LYS A 68 -14.72 10.99 -2.46
CA LYS A 68 -16.12 10.68 -2.83
C LYS A 68 -16.24 9.76 -4.06
N GLY A 69 -15.15 9.58 -4.78
CA GLY A 69 -15.12 8.75 -5.99
C GLY A 69 -14.84 7.28 -5.67
N LYS A 70 -14.63 6.49 -6.73
CA LYS A 70 -14.25 5.08 -6.56
C LYS A 70 -12.85 4.96 -5.95
N ILE A 71 -12.64 3.91 -5.18
CA ILE A 71 -11.32 3.48 -4.72
C ILE A 71 -11.02 2.11 -5.32
N LYS A 72 -9.82 1.94 -5.89
CA LYS A 72 -9.37 0.68 -6.49
C LYS A 72 -7.99 0.34 -5.96
N VAL A 73 -7.82 -0.86 -5.43
CA VAL A 73 -6.55 -1.36 -4.90
C VAL A 73 -5.86 -2.19 -5.97
N ILE A 74 -4.66 -1.76 -6.38
CA ILE A 74 -3.77 -2.50 -7.28
C ILE A 74 -2.56 -2.92 -6.47
N SER A 75 -2.24 -4.21 -6.47
CA SER A 75 -1.07 -4.72 -5.80
C SER A 75 -0.07 -5.33 -6.77
N SER A 76 1.18 -5.44 -6.34
CA SER A 76 2.20 -6.24 -7.02
C SER A 76 2.84 -7.24 -6.08
N MET A 77 2.92 -8.49 -6.53
CA MET A 77 3.46 -9.63 -5.78
C MET A 77 4.32 -10.52 -6.69
N GLY A 78 5.25 -11.29 -6.13
CA GLY A 78 6.08 -12.24 -6.90
C GLY A 78 7.53 -12.32 -6.43
N LYS A 79 8.33 -13.09 -7.18
CA LYS A 79 9.72 -13.44 -6.82
C LYS A 79 10.61 -12.20 -6.64
N GLN A 80 11.67 -12.36 -5.87
CA GLN A 80 12.72 -11.35 -5.71
C GLN A 80 13.26 -10.83 -7.06
N CYS A 81 13.53 -9.52 -7.14
CA CYS A 81 14.14 -8.86 -8.30
C CYS A 81 13.39 -9.01 -9.64
N SER A 82 12.06 -9.17 -9.59
CA SER A 82 11.17 -9.23 -10.75
C SER A 82 10.64 -7.87 -11.24
N GLY A 83 11.19 -6.74 -10.76
CA GLY A 83 10.80 -5.40 -11.23
C GLY A 83 9.46 -4.88 -10.70
N LYS A 84 8.94 -5.40 -9.58
CA LYS A 84 7.65 -4.98 -8.97
C LYS A 84 7.57 -3.48 -8.68
N SER A 85 8.50 -2.94 -7.88
CA SER A 85 8.54 -1.51 -7.57
C SER A 85 8.69 -0.67 -8.84
N TYR A 86 9.49 -1.12 -9.81
CA TYR A 86 9.66 -0.43 -11.09
C TYR A 86 8.33 -0.34 -11.85
N LEU A 87 7.61 -1.45 -11.99
CA LEU A 87 6.31 -1.48 -12.65
C LEU A 87 5.29 -0.57 -11.96
N LEU A 88 5.19 -0.63 -10.63
CA LEU A 88 4.27 0.22 -9.87
C LEU A 88 4.65 1.70 -9.99
N ASN A 89 5.94 2.04 -10.00
CA ASN A 89 6.41 3.41 -10.20
C ASN A 89 6.05 3.92 -11.60
N HIS A 90 6.20 3.10 -12.64
CA HIS A 90 5.81 3.46 -14.00
C HIS A 90 4.29 3.62 -14.17
N LEU A 91 3.50 2.79 -13.51
CA LEU A 91 2.04 2.88 -13.53
C LEU A 91 1.54 4.19 -12.89
N SER A 92 2.27 4.69 -11.91
CA SER A 92 1.75 5.65 -10.95
C SER A 92 2.42 7.03 -11.02
N GLY A 93 3.67 7.08 -11.46
CA GLY A 93 4.53 8.26 -11.45
C GLY A 93 5.15 8.56 -10.08
N TYR A 94 5.16 7.60 -9.14
CA TYR A 94 5.74 7.76 -7.80
C TYR A 94 7.07 7.04 -7.61
N PHE A 95 7.69 7.28 -6.45
CA PHE A 95 8.98 6.72 -6.04
C PHE A 95 8.80 5.71 -4.89
N LEU A 96 8.30 4.50 -5.19
CA LEU A 96 8.55 3.35 -4.30
C LEU A 96 10.03 2.98 -4.40
N ASP A 97 10.64 2.55 -3.29
CA ASP A 97 12.06 2.15 -3.29
C ASP A 97 12.32 1.05 -4.33
N VAL A 98 13.28 1.31 -5.23
CA VAL A 98 13.66 0.46 -6.37
C VAL A 98 15.00 -0.26 -6.12
N ALA A 99 15.62 -0.13 -4.95
CA ALA A 99 16.96 -0.67 -4.77
C ALA A 99 17.03 -2.22 -4.81
N GLY A 100 18.09 -2.72 -5.46
CA GLY A 100 18.28 -4.13 -5.81
C GLY A 100 18.49 -5.07 -4.62
N SER A 101 18.92 -4.54 -3.47
CA SER A 101 19.23 -5.30 -2.25
C SER A 101 18.22 -5.01 -1.13
N ARG A 102 17.30 -5.96 -0.85
CA ARG A 102 16.40 -6.01 0.33
C ARG A 102 15.39 -4.86 0.53
N CYS A 103 14.90 -4.23 -0.53
CA CYS A 103 14.22 -2.93 -0.41
C CYS A 103 12.71 -2.86 -0.14
N THR A 104 12.05 -3.97 0.19
CA THR A 104 10.72 -3.85 0.80
C THR A 104 10.67 -4.82 1.93
N ASP A 105 10.58 -4.33 3.18
CA ASP A 105 10.06 -5.14 4.27
C ASP A 105 8.51 -5.07 4.26
N GLY A 106 7.80 -6.17 4.52
CA GLY A 106 6.34 -6.14 4.66
C GLY A 106 5.54 -5.65 3.44
N VAL A 107 4.58 -4.74 3.67
CA VAL A 107 3.67 -4.19 2.66
C VAL A 107 3.77 -2.67 2.68
N TRP A 108 4.01 -2.10 1.50
CA TRP A 108 4.11 -0.65 1.31
C TRP A 108 2.92 -0.15 0.50
N MET A 109 2.44 1.04 0.83
CA MET A 109 1.30 1.68 0.20
C MET A 109 1.68 3.06 -0.32
N THR A 110 1.18 3.40 -1.50
CA THR A 110 1.03 4.77 -1.97
C THR A 110 -0.34 4.91 -2.64
N ILE A 111 -0.80 6.13 -2.91
CA ILE A 111 -2.10 6.38 -3.55
C ILE A 111 -1.97 7.37 -4.70
N THR A 112 -2.84 7.28 -5.70
CA THR A 112 -2.87 8.22 -6.82
C THR A 112 -4.29 8.45 -7.30
N ALA A 113 -4.61 9.69 -7.66
CA ALA A 113 -5.92 10.04 -8.19
C ALA A 113 -5.85 10.21 -9.72
N ARG A 114 -6.77 9.60 -10.45
CA ARG A 114 -6.92 9.76 -11.90
C ARG A 114 -8.37 10.01 -12.25
N GLU A 115 -8.58 10.73 -13.36
CA GLU A 115 -9.91 10.87 -13.93
C GLU A 115 -10.28 9.57 -14.67
N GLU A 116 -11.45 9.03 -14.35
CA GLU A 116 -11.99 7.87 -15.04
C GLU A 116 -12.58 8.37 -16.37
N HIS A 117 -12.02 7.90 -17.49
CA HIS A 117 -12.55 8.22 -18.81
C HIS A 117 -13.72 7.27 -19.09
N GLY A 118 -14.96 7.75 -18.92
CA GLY A 118 -16.20 6.97 -19.10
C GLY A 118 -17.45 7.66 -18.53
N GLU A 119 -18.62 7.03 -18.63
CA GLU A 119 -19.88 7.55 -18.08
C GLU A 119 -19.94 7.42 -16.54
N GLY A 120 -19.92 8.55 -15.83
CA GLY A 120 -20.04 8.65 -14.36
C GLY A 120 -19.33 9.87 -13.77
N ASP A 121 -19.40 10.07 -12.44
CA ASP A 121 -18.62 11.09 -11.69
C ASP A 121 -17.13 10.71 -11.58
N GLY A 122 -16.52 10.51 -12.75
CA GLY A 122 -15.24 10.99 -13.25
C GLY A 122 -13.93 10.80 -12.47
N ARG A 123 -13.88 10.26 -11.25
CA ARG A 123 -12.61 10.19 -10.49
C ARG A 123 -12.43 8.90 -9.71
N CYS A 124 -11.27 8.27 -9.90
CA CYS A 124 -10.85 7.07 -9.18
C CYS A 124 -9.56 7.32 -8.41
N LEU A 125 -9.54 6.90 -7.14
CA LEU A 125 -8.34 6.84 -6.32
C LEU A 125 -7.79 5.42 -6.38
N PHE A 126 -6.58 5.28 -6.87
CA PHE A 126 -5.86 4.02 -6.90
C PHE A 126 -4.97 3.90 -5.67
N VAL A 127 -5.18 2.85 -4.88
CA VAL A 127 -4.27 2.46 -3.80
C VAL A 127 -3.31 1.44 -4.37
N LEU A 128 -2.02 1.70 -4.26
CA LEU A 128 -0.97 0.87 -4.83
C LEU A 128 -0.22 0.16 -3.70
N LEU A 129 -0.30 -1.16 -3.67
CA LEU A 129 0.34 -1.98 -2.66
C LEU A 129 1.54 -2.74 -3.24
N ASN A 130 2.72 -2.48 -2.70
CA ASN A 130 3.93 -3.19 -3.03
C ASN A 130 4.23 -4.22 -1.94
N PHE A 131 3.97 -5.49 -2.24
CA PHE A 131 4.27 -6.58 -1.32
C PHE A 131 5.73 -6.98 -1.40
N LYS A 132 6.31 -7.31 -0.25
CA LYS A 132 7.63 -7.93 -0.17
C LYS A 132 7.69 -9.22 -0.98
N ARG A 133 8.92 -9.53 -1.36
CA ARG A 133 9.38 -10.71 -2.08
C ARG A 133 8.86 -12.00 -1.43
N LEU A 134 8.27 -12.88 -2.25
CA LEU A 134 7.97 -14.27 -1.90
C LEU A 134 9.22 -15.15 -2.09
N GLY A 135 9.34 -16.21 -1.30
CA GLY A 135 10.30 -17.31 -1.47
C GLY A 135 11.75 -16.92 -1.20
N ASN A 136 11.99 -16.03 -0.24
CA ASN A 136 13.34 -15.65 0.15
C ASN A 136 13.88 -16.62 1.22
N PHE A 137 15.16 -17.00 1.15
CA PHE A 137 15.77 -17.98 2.09
C PHE A 137 15.65 -17.59 3.57
N GLU A 138 15.43 -16.31 3.87
CA GLU A 138 15.32 -15.77 5.23
C GLU A 138 13.89 -15.89 5.82
N ARG A 139 12.95 -16.60 5.18
CA ARG A 139 11.53 -16.64 5.59
C ARG A 139 10.90 -18.03 5.61
N SER A 140 9.86 -18.16 6.45
CA SER A 140 9.02 -19.36 6.52
C SER A 140 7.89 -19.32 5.50
N GLU A 141 7.38 -20.50 5.15
CA GLU A 141 6.20 -20.65 4.28
C GLU A 141 4.96 -19.95 4.86
N GLN A 142 4.85 -19.87 6.19
CA GLN A 142 3.76 -19.17 6.87
C GLN A 142 3.83 -17.66 6.63
N GLU A 143 5.01 -17.06 6.64
CA GLU A 143 5.16 -15.63 6.38
C GLU A 143 4.74 -15.25 4.94
N ASP A 144 5.11 -16.10 3.99
CA ASP A 144 4.71 -15.97 2.59
C ASP A 144 3.19 -16.18 2.40
N MET A 145 2.60 -17.15 3.11
CA MET A 145 1.16 -17.37 3.14
C MET A 145 0.41 -16.15 3.67
N LEU A 146 0.85 -15.56 4.79
CA LEU A 146 0.21 -14.40 5.39
C LEU A 146 0.20 -13.19 4.43
N LEU A 147 1.32 -12.91 3.78
CA LEU A 147 1.39 -11.86 2.76
C LEU A 147 0.48 -12.15 1.57
N SER A 148 0.40 -13.40 1.13
CA SER A 148 -0.46 -13.82 0.02
C SER A 148 -1.93 -13.63 0.35
N VAL A 149 -2.36 -14.06 1.54
CA VAL A 149 -3.74 -13.89 2.00
C VAL A 149 -4.10 -12.41 2.11
N LEU A 150 -3.25 -11.60 2.75
CA LEU A 150 -3.51 -10.15 2.84
C LEU A 150 -3.64 -9.54 1.45
N ASN A 151 -2.72 -9.84 0.53
CA ASN A 151 -2.76 -9.37 -0.84
C ASN A 151 -4.09 -9.71 -1.53
N THR A 152 -4.52 -10.97 -1.44
CA THR A 152 -5.76 -11.44 -2.07
C THR A 152 -7.00 -10.77 -1.49
N VAL A 153 -7.03 -10.53 -0.17
CA VAL A 153 -8.21 -9.94 0.49
C VAL A 153 -8.37 -8.46 0.16
N VAL A 154 -7.27 -7.70 0.05
CA VAL A 154 -7.35 -6.24 -0.10
C VAL A 154 -7.32 -5.76 -1.55
N SER A 155 -6.88 -6.59 -2.50
CA SER A 155 -6.61 -6.15 -3.87
C SER A 155 -7.82 -6.29 -4.78
N ASN A 156 -8.14 -5.24 -5.55
CA ASN A 156 -9.03 -5.38 -6.70
C ASN A 156 -8.31 -5.98 -7.91
N LEU A 157 -7.01 -5.74 -8.04
CA LEU A 157 -6.15 -6.30 -9.07
C LEU A 157 -4.79 -6.66 -8.46
N THR A 158 -4.31 -7.87 -8.70
CA THR A 158 -2.95 -8.27 -8.34
C THR A 158 -2.12 -8.49 -9.60
N ILE A 159 -0.97 -7.82 -9.67
CA ILE A 159 0.04 -8.06 -10.69
C ILE A 159 1.07 -9.04 -10.14
N PHE A 160 1.03 -10.26 -10.66
CA PHE A 160 1.97 -11.31 -10.27
C PHE A 160 3.20 -11.31 -11.19
N ASN A 161 4.33 -10.79 -10.72
CA ASN A 161 5.58 -10.72 -11.47
C ASN A 161 6.42 -12.00 -11.29
N LYS A 162 6.39 -12.85 -12.32
CA LYS A 162 7.28 -14.01 -12.47
C LYS A 162 8.40 -13.67 -13.45
N LYS A 163 9.66 -13.91 -13.06
CA LYS A 163 10.76 -14.08 -14.01
C LYS A 163 10.88 -15.58 -14.27
N GLU A 164 10.84 -15.96 -15.54
CA GLU A 164 11.19 -17.33 -15.98
C GLU A 164 12.66 -17.63 -15.66
#